data_AF-A0A938NT73-F1
#
_entry.id   AF-A0A938NT73-F1
#
_cell.length_a   1.000
_cell.length_b   1.000
_cell.length_c   1.000
_cell.angle_alpha   90.00
_cell.angle_beta   90.00
_cell.angle_gamma   90.00
#
_symmetry.space_group_name_H-M   'P 1'
#
loop_
_entity.id
_entity.type
_entity.pdbx_description
1 polymer ?
#
loop_
_entity_poly.entity_id
_entity_poly.type
_entity_poly.pdbx_seq_one_letter_code
_entity_poly.pdbx_strand_id
1 'polypeptide(L)' 'MAKKDVERLLIAGGKDKMGRLKYDEIETKPLFVAAANQDGFNFTMEELDGVLRESGDSFDSYGNPRKRGIWWT' A
#
# COMPACT_ATOMS: atom_id res chain seq x y z
N MET A 1 10.74 11.89 4.67
CA MET A 1 9.59 11.80 5.60
C MET A 1 8.51 10.89 5.01
N ALA A 2 8.15 11.07 3.75
CA ALA A 2 7.12 10.27 3.07
C ALA A 2 7.44 8.76 2.87
N LYS A 3 8.71 8.33 2.72
CA LYS A 3 9.07 6.89 2.80
C LYS A 3 8.59 6.20 4.08
N LYS A 4 8.70 6.88 5.23
CA LYS A 4 8.23 6.33 6.52
C LYS A 4 6.71 6.18 6.55
N ASP A 5 5.98 7.03 5.82
CA ASP A 5 4.53 6.95 5.73
C ASP A 5 4.09 5.79 4.83
N VAL A 6 4.85 5.49 3.76
CA VAL A 6 4.68 4.25 2.98
C VAL A 6 4.88 3.04 3.87
N GLU A 7 6.02 2.92 4.55
CA GLU A 7 6.33 1.80 5.43
C GLU A 7 5.27 1.64 6.53
N ARG A 8 4.81 2.76 7.12
CA ARG A 8 3.72 2.77 8.08
C ARG A 8 2.42 2.22 7.52
N LEU A 9 2.05 2.58 6.29
CA LEU A 9 0.86 2.05 5.62
C LEU A 9 1.00 0.54 5.37
N LEU A 10 2.16 0.10 4.86
CA LEU A 10 2.40 -1.32 4.56
C LEU A 10 2.36 -2.19 5.82
N ILE A 11 2.93 -1.70 6.93
CA ILE A 11 2.86 -2.33 8.25
C ILE A 11 1.42 -2.29 8.81
N ALA A 12 0.72 -1.16 8.65
CA ALA A 12 -0.66 -1.03 9.10
C ALA A 12 -1.57 -2.02 8.39
N GLY A 13 -1.45 -2.20 7.07
CA GLY A 13 -2.22 -3.19 6.31
C GLY A 13 -1.84 -4.64 6.60
N GLY A 14 -0.62 -4.92 7.08
CA GLY A 14 -0.29 -6.27 7.59
C GLY A 14 -0.96 -6.59 8.93
N LYS A 15 -1.20 -5.58 9.76
CA LYS A 15 -1.80 -5.71 11.11
C LYS A 15 -3.32 -5.56 11.10
N ASP A 16 -3.85 -4.64 10.31
CA ASP A 16 -5.28 -4.36 10.19
C ASP A 16 -5.86 -4.97 8.90
N LYS A 17 -6.64 -6.03 9.10
CA LYS A 17 -7.30 -6.77 8.03
C LYS A 17 -8.38 -5.95 7.33
N MET A 18 -9.05 -5.04 8.03
CA MET A 18 -10.12 -4.21 7.45
C MET A 18 -9.53 -3.09 6.60
N GLY A 19 -8.53 -2.38 7.13
CA GLY A 19 -7.74 -1.42 6.34
C GLY A 19 -7.18 -2.08 5.09
N ARG A 20 -6.56 -3.26 5.22
CA ARG A 20 -6.03 -4.01 4.07
C ARG A 20 -7.06 -4.26 2.98
N LEU A 21 -8.26 -4.72 3.32
CA LEU A 21 -9.31 -5.01 2.34
C LEU A 21 -9.74 -3.76 1.57
N LYS A 22 -9.90 -2.62 2.26
CA LYS A 22 -10.19 -1.31 1.63
C LYS A 22 -9.15 -0.99 0.54
N TYR A 23 -7.87 -1.17 0.86
CA TYR A 23 -6.79 -0.87 -0.08
C TYR A 23 -6.62 -1.92 -1.17
N ASP A 24 -6.86 -3.19 -0.88
CA ASP A 24 -6.81 -4.30 -1.86
C ASP A 24 -7.87 -4.15 -2.96
N GLU A 25 -9.02 -3.53 -2.67
CA GLU A 25 -10.06 -3.22 -3.66
C GLU A 25 -9.68 -2.09 -4.63
N ILE A 26 -8.78 -1.19 -4.24
CA ILE A 26 -8.36 -0.06 -5.07
C ILE A 26 -7.54 -0.58 -6.24
N GLU A 27 -8.00 -0.38 -7.48
CA GLU A 27 -7.37 -0.97 -8.65
C GLU A 27 -6.04 -0.32 -9.05
N THR A 28 -5.96 1.00 -8.99
CA THR A 28 -4.84 1.76 -9.58
C THR A 28 -3.95 2.39 -8.50
N LYS A 29 -2.64 2.45 -8.75
CA LYS A 29 -1.67 3.11 -7.86
C LYS A 29 -2.02 4.58 -7.54
N PRO A 30 -2.47 5.42 -8.50
CA PRO A 30 -2.87 6.79 -8.19
C PRO A 30 -4.01 6.86 -7.18
N LEU A 31 -5.01 6.00 -7.32
CA LEU A 31 -6.14 5.93 -6.37
C LEU A 31 -5.69 5.41 -5.01
N PHE A 32 -4.75 4.46 -4.98
CA PHE A 32 -4.20 3.91 -3.74
C PHE A 32 -3.47 5.00 -2.95
N VAL A 33 -2.62 5.77 -3.63
CA VAL A 33 -1.90 6.90 -3.04
C VAL A 33 -2.88 7.99 -2.59
N ALA A 34 -3.90 8.29 -3.39
CA ALA A 34 -4.92 9.27 -3.00
C ALA A 34 -5.68 8.85 -1.74
N ALA A 35 -6.09 7.58 -1.63
CA ALA A 35 -6.74 7.04 -0.43
C ALA A 35 -5.80 7.05 0.79
N ALA A 36 -4.52 6.72 0.59
CA ALA A 36 -3.52 6.78 1.64
C ALA A 36 -3.32 8.20 2.17
N ASN A 37 -3.22 9.19 1.27
CA ASN A 37 -3.13 10.60 1.62
C ASN A 37 -4.38 11.08 2.38
N GLN A 38 -5.57 10.61 2.01
CA GLN A 38 -6.82 10.91 2.73
C GLN A 38 -6.84 10.32 4.15
N ASP A 39 -6.25 9.13 4.33
CA ASP A 39 -6.13 8.47 5.62
C ASP A 39 -4.97 9.04 6.47
N GLY A 40 -4.20 9.99 5.94
CA GLY A 40 -3.12 10.70 6.64
C GLY A 40 -1.71 10.19 6.35
N PHE A 41 -1.55 9.24 5.43
CA PHE A 41 -0.24 8.78 4.95
C PHE A 41 0.16 9.58 3.72
N ASN A 42 1.00 10.60 3.89
CA ASN A 42 1.41 11.49 2.80
C ASN A 42 2.62 10.93 2.03
N PHE A 43 2.39 10.35 0.85
CA PHE A 43 3.45 9.91 -0.04
C PHE A 43 3.04 9.96 -1.52
N THR A 44 4.01 9.77 -2.41
CA THR A 44 3.81 9.75 -3.87
C THR A 44 3.90 8.33 -4.45
N MET A 45 3.46 8.15 -5.69
CA MET A 45 3.60 6.86 -6.39
C MET A 45 5.06 6.43 -6.57
N GLU A 46 5.96 7.39 -6.81
CA GLU A 46 7.39 7.13 -6.97
C GLU A 46 8.01 6.62 -5.66
N GLU A 47 7.58 7.15 -4.53
CA GLU A 47 8.03 6.70 -3.22
C GLU A 47 7.48 5.32 -2.85
N LEU A 48 6.21 5.05 -3.18
CA LEU A 48 5.64 3.71 -3.06
C LEU A 48 6.46 2.71 -3.89
N ASP A 49 6.71 3.02 -5.17
CA ASP A 49 7.49 2.15 -6.05
C ASP A 49 8.93 1.99 -5.60
N GLY A 50 9.54 3.04 -5.03
CA GLY A 50 10.85 2.97 -4.41
C GLY A 50 10.89 1.97 -3.25
N VAL A 51 9.94 2.06 -2.33
CA VAL A 51 9.86 1.16 -1.17
C VAL A 51 9.61 -0.28 -1.59
N LEU A 52 8.64 -0.51 -2.48
CA LEU A 52 8.34 -1.86 -2.98
C LEU A 52 9.55 -2.47 -3.70
N ARG A 53 10.26 -1.66 -4.51
CA ARG A 53 11.47 -2.13 -5.18
C ARG A 53 12.60 -2.45 -4.21
N GLU A 54 12.75 -1.68 -3.13
CA GLU A 54 13.76 -1.93 -2.09
C GLU A 54 13.47 -3.19 -1.28
N SER A 55 12.19 -3.52 -1.03
CA SER A 55 11.79 -4.77 -0.36
C SER A 55 11.70 -5.97 -1.30
N GLY A 56 11.69 -5.76 -2.62
CA GLY A 56 11.47 -6.80 -3.62
C GLY A 56 9.99 -7.16 -3.82
N ASP A 57 9.09 -6.30 -3.34
CA ASP A 57 7.64 -6.44 -3.52
C ASP A 57 7.18 -5.84 -4.85
N SER A 58 6.00 -6.29 -5.31
CA SER A 58 5.31 -5.73 -6.46
C SER A 58 3.88 -5.33 -6.09
N PHE A 59 3.39 -4.25 -6.70
CA PHE A 59 2.01 -3.79 -6.55
C PHE A 59 0.98 -4.69 -7.28
N ASP A 60 1.40 -5.85 -7.75
CA ASP A 60 0.53 -6.83 -8.39
C ASP A 60 -0.57 -7.31 -7.43
N SER A 61 -1.79 -7.38 -7.97
CA SER A 61 -2.95 -7.94 -7.28
C SER A 61 -3.19 -9.37 -7.73
N TYR A 62 -3.58 -10.25 -6.81
CA TYR A 62 -3.90 -11.65 -7.07
C TYR A 62 -5.13 -12.11 -6.27
N GLY A 63 -5.73 -13.23 -6.71
CA GLY A 63 -6.84 -13.89 -6.01
C GLY A 63 -8.22 -13.23 -6.21
N ASN A 64 -9.26 -13.93 -5.72
CA ASN A 64 -10.64 -13.46 -5.68
C ASN A 64 -11.25 -13.76 -4.28
N PRO A 65 -11.55 -12.74 -3.44
CA PRO A 65 -11.39 -11.30 -3.67
C PRO A 65 -9.92 -10.88 -3.82
N ARG A 66 -9.69 -9.74 -4.50
CA ARG A 66 -8.34 -9.21 -4.79
C ARG A 66 -7.53 -9.05 -3.51
N LYS A 67 -6.24 -9.36 -3.60
CA LYS A 67 -5.24 -9.19 -2.54
C LYS A 67 -3.93 -8.71 -3.13
N ARG A 68 -3.11 -8.04 -2.34
CA ARG A 68 -1.73 -7.67 -2.70
C ARG A 68 -0.71 -8.30 -1.78
N GLY A 69 0.48 -8.54 -2.32
CA GLY A 69 1.61 -9.11 -1.58
C GLY A 69 2.45 -8.09 -0.82
N ILE A 70 2.05 -6.81 -0.84
CA ILE A 70 2.85 -5.68 -0.35
C ILE A 70 2.78 -5.46 1.17
N TRP A 71 1.96 -6.23 1.88
CA TRP A 71 1.64 -5.98 3.28
C TRP A 71 2.66 -6.62 4.22
N TRP A 72 3.27 -5.82 5.11
CA TRP A 72 4.36 -6.25 5.99
C TRP A 72 3.84 -6.51 7.41
N THR A 73 4.36 -7.54 8.09
CA THR A 73 3.92 -7.93 9.44
C THR A 73 4.95 -7.60 10.50
#